data_AF-A0A6N7CEF2-F1
#
_entry.id   AF-A0A6N7CEF2-F1
#
_cell.length_a   1.000
_cell.length_b   1.000
_cell.length_c   1.000
_cell.angle_alpha   90.00
_cell.angle_beta   90.00
_cell.angle_gamma   90.00
#
_symmetry.space_group_name_H-M   'P 1'
#
loop_
_entity.id
_entity.type
_entity.pdbx_description
1 polymer ?
#
loop_
_entity_poly.entity_id
_entity_poly.type
_entity_poly.pdbx_seq_one_letter_code
_entity_poly.pdbx_strand_id
1 'polypeptide(L)' 'MRGDALLVDHVLLSLGGKTAAEAIEDGREPREVWRELCAEFDVPPQRR' A
#
# COMPACT_ATOMS: atom_id res chain seq x y z
N MET A 1 -16.16 0.46 -3.27
CA MET A 1 -15.74 1.69 -3.97
C MET A 1 -14.88 2.65 -3.13
N ARG A 2 -14.39 2.30 -1.92
CA ARG A 2 -13.38 3.12 -1.19
C ARG A 2 -11.97 2.51 -1.20
N GLY A 3 -11.85 1.18 -1.32
CA GLY A 3 -10.56 0.49 -1.35
C GLY A 3 -9.79 0.68 -2.65
N ASP A 4 -10.48 0.67 -3.81
CA ASP A 4 -9.82 0.80 -5.12
C ASP A 4 -9.09 2.14 -5.28
N ALA A 5 -9.72 3.26 -4.91
CA ALA A 5 -9.08 4.58 -5.01
C ALA A 5 -7.79 4.69 -4.16
N LEU A 6 -7.75 4.04 -2.99
CA LEU A 6 -6.53 4.01 -2.16
C LEU A 6 -5.37 3.25 -2.81
N LEU A 7 -5.66 2.25 -3.64
CA LEU A 7 -4.61 1.47 -4.31
C LEU A 7 -3.95 2.22 -5.46
N VAL A 8 -4.70 3.08 -6.17
CA VAL A 8 -4.23 3.78 -7.38
C VAL A 8 -3.90 5.26 -7.18
N ASP A 9 -4.45 5.94 -6.16
CA ASP A 9 -4.24 7.39 -6.01
C ASP A 9 -3.24 7.76 -4.90
N HIS A 10 -2.98 6.84 -3.96
CA HIS A 10 -2.14 7.13 -2.80
C HIS A 10 -0.68 6.67 -3.01
N VAL A 11 0.21 7.65 -3.12
CA VAL A 11 1.65 7.43 -3.29
C VAL A 11 2.32 7.23 -1.93
N LEU A 12 2.99 6.09 -1.77
CA LEU A 12 3.70 5.71 -0.55
C LEU A 12 5.20 5.97 -0.71
N LEU A 13 5.76 6.83 0.15
CA LEU A 13 7.19 7.12 0.14
C LEU A 13 8.04 5.88 0.49
N SER A 14 7.55 5.01 1.38
CA SER A 14 8.21 3.74 1.70
C SER A 14 8.23 2.74 0.54
N LEU A 15 7.39 2.96 -0.47
CA LEU A 15 7.39 2.21 -1.74
C LEU A 15 8.26 2.86 -2.82
N GLY A 16 9.11 3.82 -2.46
CA GLY A 16 9.95 4.53 -3.41
C GLY A 16 9.20 5.62 -4.18
N GLY A 17 8.15 6.19 -3.57
CA GLY A 17 7.32 7.21 -4.21
C GLY A 17 6.37 6.62 -5.26
N LYS A 18 5.84 5.42 -4.98
CA LYS A 18 4.91 4.70 -5.85
C LYS A 18 3.59 4.44 -5.16
N THR A 19 2.54 4.27 -5.93
CA THR A 19 1.27 3.74 -5.46
C THR A 19 1.40 2.25 -5.12
N ALA A 20 0.44 1.73 -4.36
CA ALA A 20 0.39 0.31 -4.06
C ALA A 20 0.23 -0.54 -5.33
N ALA A 21 -0.56 -0.07 -6.31
CA ALA A 21 -0.71 -0.72 -7.59
C ALA A 21 0.60 -0.79 -8.38
N GLU A 22 1.29 0.34 -8.56
CA GLU A 22 2.58 0.39 -9.27
C GLU A 22 3.64 -0.49 -8.60
N ALA A 23 3.69 -0.50 -7.26
CA ALA A 23 4.63 -1.34 -6.54
C ALA A 23 4.39 -2.85 -6.76
N ILE A 24 3.13 -3.28 -6.86
CA ILE A 24 2.77 -4.66 -7.18
C ILE A 24 3.14 -4.99 -8.62
N GLU A 25 2.87 -4.08 -9.57
CA GLU A 25 3.23 -4.24 -10.98
C GLU A 25 4.75 -4.35 -11.18
N ASP A 26 5.53 -3.62 -10.39
CA ASP A 26 6.99 -3.71 -10.34
C ASP A 26 7.52 -4.98 -9.66
N GLY A 27 6.63 -5.89 -9.26
CA GLY A 27 6.95 -7.22 -8.73
C GLY A 27 7.13 -7.27 -7.22
N ARG A 28 6.77 -6.20 -6.49
CA ARG A 28 6.78 -6.23 -5.02
C ARG A 28 5.65 -7.10 -4.50
N GLU A 29 5.90 -7.83 -3.41
CA GLU A 29 4.96 -8.82 -2.92
C GLU A 29 3.71 -8.13 -2.33
N PRO A 30 2.48 -8.52 -2.72
CA PRO A 30 1.26 -7.83 -2.28
C PRO A 30 1.07 -7.73 -0.76
N ARG A 31 1.46 -8.75 0.02
CA ARG A 31 1.40 -8.70 1.48
C ARG A 31 2.44 -7.75 2.08
N GLU A 32 3.60 -7.56 1.46
CA GLU A 32 4.53 -6.48 1.82
C GLU A 32 3.90 -5.11 1.58
N VAL A 33 3.34 -4.89 0.39
CA VAL A 33 2.65 -3.65 0.03
C VAL A 33 1.48 -3.35 0.99
N TRP A 34 0.71 -4.37 1.37
CA TRP A 34 -0.37 -4.24 2.35
C TRP A 34 0.14 -3.78 3.72
N ARG A 35 1.29 -4.29 4.18
CA ARG A 35 1.86 -3.89 5.48
C ARG A 35 2.31 -2.43 5.48
N GLU A 36 2.94 -1.99 4.39
CA GLU A 36 3.37 -0.60 4.22
C GLU A 36 2.16 0.33 4.15
N LEU A 37 1.13 -0.05 3.39
CA LEU A 37 -0.12 0.70 3.33
C LEU A 37 -0.78 0.79 4.71
N CYS A 38 -0.87 -0.32 5.44
CA CYS A 38 -1.39 -0.31 6.79
C CYS A 38 -0.55 0.53 7.76
N ALA A 39 0.77 0.59 7.59
CA ALA A 39 1.65 1.40 8.43
C ALA A 39 1.42 2.89 8.19
N GLU A 40 1.26 3.32 6.93
CA GLU A 40 0.96 4.71 6.56
C GLU A 40 -0.37 5.21 7.13
N PHE A 41 -1.36 4.33 7.25
CA PHE A 41 -2.67 4.65 7.83
C PHE A 41 -2.77 4.33 9.34
N ASP A 42 -1.64 4.12 10.02
CA ASP A 42 -1.57 3.80 11.46
C ASP A 42 -2.46 2.60 11.88
N VAL A 43 -2.65 1.63 10.99
CA VAL A 43 -3.46 0.45 11.26
C VAL A 43 -2.69 -0.49 12.20
N PRO A 44 -3.24 -0.76 13.40
CA PRO A 44 -2.53 -1.56 14.40
C PRO A 44 -2.42 -3.03 13.95
N PRO A 45 -1.31 -3.73 14.27
CA PRO A 45 -1.03 -5.09 13.79
C PRO A 45 -2.14 -6.11 14.00
N GLN A 46 -2.92 -5.95 15.05
CA GLN A 46 -4.02 -6.85 15.42
C GLN A 46 -5.24 -6.70 14.49
N ARG A 47 -5.23 -5.71 13.59
CA ARG A 47 -6.31 -5.37 12.66
C ARG A 47 -5.86 -5.34 11.19
N ARG A 48 -4.60 -5.70 10.90
CA ARG A 48 -4.03 -5.75 9.55
C ARG A 48 -4.21 -7.12 8.92
#